data_AF-A0A4R2LH01-F1
#
_entry.id   AF-A0A4R2LH01-F1
#
_cell.length_a   1.000
_cell.length_b   1.000
_cell.length_c   1.000
_cell.angle_alpha   90.00
_cell.angle_beta   90.00
_cell.angle_gamma   90.00
#
_symmetry.space_group_name_H-M   'P 1'
#
loop_
_entity.id
_entity.type
_entity.pdbx_description
1 polymer ?
#
loop_
_entity_poly.entity_id
_entity_poly.type
_entity_poly.pdbx_seq_one_letter_code
_entity_poly.pdbx_strand_id
1 'polypeptide(L)'
;MDDKLYYRELACYAGAEKSVLRMIGKMDFYDLSLLPGETMREEFRRYLYSRGRQVTLRTIQHEKTYFKQFCEAIRAKKVPQSLLDLEESKWISIFKSWMMLNGIAIFEKKTSIYQTVHFVEAHQLRFLRRVIRFLQPEDLREEKEKDIWRLDRLGIPLEVNPIYNRQTLNFTKITQKGIRDEVKAAIYLHLKYEKLSTVCGELSTMRRFSAYLTSKYSKVESCADIDRGIIEEYLVHKATDGGSGRGNSTHIQQLRSVLETIGKKYGYEHLERLFLNTDIPSEIQPEFKAYSDAELKRLNAQITKLDAQITRCLIIHQMLGTRISDTLTLRKDCLFRQNGVDMITIQQVKTRTYQKPISAEMAALIQRAIQCTEERYGETSYIFVDEKDTRKPLQYSTIKHKVIGLITKLDLRDDNGKPFVFNTHMFRRAYGVKLTELHLDDWTIAKLLGHKNVRAVQYYRKMSHRLLADETRRAREIQTRILLENLQGWGDEYEQIR
;
A
#
# COMPACT_ATOMS: atom_id res chain seq x y z
N MET A 1 -45.46 9.06 8.81
CA MET A 1 -44.88 8.04 7.91
C MET A 1 -44.85 6.70 8.64
N ASP A 2 -44.86 5.56 7.93
CA ASP A 2 -44.65 4.25 8.58
C ASP A 2 -43.20 4.18 9.10
N ASP A 3 -43.04 3.89 10.39
CA ASP A 3 -41.73 3.75 11.04
C ASP A 3 -41.03 2.42 10.68
N LYS A 4 -41.70 1.55 9.92
CA LYS A 4 -41.12 0.31 9.39
C LYS A 4 -40.56 0.54 7.99
N LEU A 5 -39.27 0.27 7.82
CA LEU A 5 -38.63 0.22 6.50
C LEU A 5 -38.34 -1.23 6.12
N TYR A 6 -39.11 -1.80 5.20
CA TYR A 6 -38.94 -3.18 4.77
C TYR A 6 -37.75 -3.31 3.82
N TYR A 7 -37.03 -4.43 3.89
CA TYR A 7 -35.90 -4.65 2.98
C TYR A 7 -36.29 -4.63 1.50
N ARG A 8 -37.51 -5.06 1.17
CA ARG A 8 -38.06 -5.05 -0.20
C ARG A 8 -38.10 -3.66 -0.84
N GLU A 9 -38.07 -2.61 -0.03
CA GLU A 9 -38.06 -1.21 -0.48
C GLU A 9 -36.64 -0.74 -0.84
N LEU A 10 -35.60 -1.50 -0.52
CA LEU A 10 -34.21 -1.16 -0.80
C LEU A 10 -33.77 -1.71 -2.15
N ALA A 11 -32.99 -0.93 -2.91
CA ALA A 11 -32.50 -1.31 -4.22
C ALA A 11 -31.70 -2.63 -4.23
N CYS A 12 -30.95 -2.91 -3.16
CA CYS A 12 -30.17 -4.16 -3.04
C CYS A 12 -31.03 -5.42 -2.89
N TYR A 13 -32.33 -5.30 -2.64
CA TYR A 13 -33.24 -6.44 -2.56
C TYR A 13 -33.52 -7.07 -3.93
N ALA A 14 -33.68 -6.23 -4.96
CA ALA A 14 -33.98 -6.70 -6.33
C ALA A 14 -32.85 -7.56 -6.91
N GLY A 15 -31.60 -7.28 -6.54
CA GLY A 15 -30.42 -8.03 -6.97
C GLY A 15 -29.92 -9.09 -5.97
N ALA A 16 -30.68 -9.39 -4.91
CA ALA A 16 -30.25 -10.32 -3.88
C ALA A 16 -30.39 -11.79 -4.30
N GLU A 17 -29.46 -12.63 -3.86
CA GLU A 17 -29.53 -14.09 -4.07
C GLU A 17 -30.78 -14.68 -3.39
N LYS A 18 -31.41 -15.68 -4.05
CA LYS A 18 -32.61 -16.37 -3.53
C LYS A 18 -32.39 -16.98 -2.15
N SER A 19 -31.18 -17.45 -1.85
CA SER A 19 -30.75 -17.98 -0.55
C SER A 19 -30.89 -16.92 0.56
N VAL A 20 -30.39 -15.71 0.30
CA VAL A 20 -30.43 -14.56 1.23
C VAL A 20 -31.87 -14.11 1.43
N LEU A 21 -32.67 -14.04 0.36
CA LEU A 21 -34.09 -13.67 0.44
C LEU A 21 -34.91 -14.65 1.29
N ARG A 22 -34.63 -15.95 1.20
CA ARG A 22 -35.26 -16.98 2.05
C ARG A 22 -34.89 -16.84 3.52
N MET A 23 -33.62 -16.56 3.81
CA MET A 23 -33.12 -16.38 5.18
C MET A 23 -33.70 -15.15 5.87
N ILE A 24 -33.81 -14.03 5.15
CA ILE A 24 -34.28 -12.75 5.72
C ILE A 24 -35.80 -12.76 5.95
N GLY A 25 -36.55 -13.48 5.11
CA GLY A 25 -38.01 -13.44 5.13
C GLY A 25 -38.56 -12.15 4.50
N LYS A 26 -39.71 -12.25 3.82
CA LYS A 26 -40.29 -11.11 3.06
C LYS A 26 -40.76 -9.94 3.93
N MET A 27 -40.94 -10.17 5.23
CA MET A 27 -41.53 -9.21 6.17
C MET A 27 -40.52 -8.65 7.17
N ASP A 28 -39.21 -8.94 7.05
CA ASP A 28 -38.24 -8.33 7.96
C ASP A 28 -37.97 -6.86 7.57
N PHE A 29 -37.82 -6.01 8.57
CA PHE A 29 -37.77 -4.54 8.42
C PHE A 29 -36.83 -3.88 9.43
N TYR A 30 -36.36 -2.69 9.13
CA TYR A 30 -35.78 -1.79 10.13
C TYR A 30 -36.90 -1.09 10.87
N ASP A 31 -36.93 -1.25 12.20
CA ASP A 31 -37.86 -0.55 13.07
C ASP A 31 -37.26 0.81 13.45
N LEU A 32 -37.65 1.87 12.73
CA LEU A 32 -37.16 3.21 12.98
C LEU A 32 -37.81 3.84 14.21
N SER A 33 -38.90 3.28 14.74
CA SER A 33 -39.54 3.79 15.97
C SER A 33 -38.60 3.75 17.19
N LEU A 34 -37.55 2.91 17.12
CA LEU A 34 -36.47 2.82 18.10
C LEU A 34 -35.62 4.10 18.19
N LEU A 35 -35.64 4.96 17.17
CA LEU A 35 -35.01 6.27 17.21
C LEU A 35 -35.96 7.32 17.81
N PRO A 36 -35.47 8.20 18.69
CA PRO A 36 -36.25 9.29 19.24
C PRO A 36 -36.39 10.44 18.23
N GLY A 37 -37.59 10.99 18.12
CA GLY A 37 -37.88 12.13 17.25
C GLY A 37 -38.12 11.73 15.79
N GLU A 38 -39.02 12.46 15.12
CA GLU A 38 -39.37 12.20 13.72
C GLU A 38 -38.21 12.53 12.76
N THR A 39 -37.46 13.60 13.04
CA THR A 39 -36.31 14.05 12.24
C THR A 39 -35.23 12.97 12.15
N MET A 40 -34.85 12.38 13.28
CA MET A 40 -33.85 11.31 13.34
C MET A 40 -34.29 10.06 12.55
N ARG A 41 -35.58 9.73 12.59
CA ARG A 41 -36.15 8.60 11.82
C ARG A 41 -36.02 8.85 10.31
N GLU A 42 -36.34 10.06 9.87
CA GLU A 42 -36.24 10.44 8.46
C GLU A 42 -34.78 10.49 7.98
N GLU A 43 -33.87 11.05 8.78
CA GLU A 43 -32.43 11.03 8.51
C GLU A 43 -31.91 9.60 8.31
N PHE A 44 -32.24 8.71 9.23
CA PHE A 44 -31.80 7.32 9.15
C PHE A 44 -32.45 6.58 7.97
N ARG A 45 -33.72 6.86 7.66
CA ARG A 45 -34.42 6.35 6.47
C ARG A 45 -33.69 6.75 5.19
N ARG A 46 -33.32 8.02 5.04
CA ARG A 46 -32.51 8.52 3.90
C ARG A 46 -31.17 7.81 3.80
N TYR A 47 -30.48 7.59 4.93
CA TYR A 47 -29.24 6.81 4.95
C TYR A 47 -29.46 5.38 4.43
N LEU A 48 -30.48 4.68 4.88
CA LEU A 48 -30.75 3.30 4.48
C LEU A 48 -31.07 3.18 2.98
N TYR A 49 -31.86 4.08 2.40
CA TYR A 49 -32.10 4.10 0.95
C TYR A 49 -30.82 4.32 0.15
N SER A 50 -29.98 5.28 0.57
CA SER A 50 -28.68 5.54 -0.08
C SER A 50 -27.75 4.33 0.04
N ARG A 51 -27.65 3.76 1.24
CA ARG A 51 -26.81 2.60 1.54
C ARG A 51 -27.26 1.37 0.75
N GLY A 52 -28.57 1.16 0.61
CA GLY A 52 -29.16 0.08 -0.17
C GLY A 52 -28.83 0.12 -1.67
N ARG A 53 -28.37 1.25 -2.22
CA ARG A 53 -27.86 1.32 -3.61
C ARG A 53 -26.38 0.96 -3.73
N GLN A 54 -25.65 0.94 -2.62
CA GLN A 54 -24.19 0.85 -2.60
C GLN A 54 -23.66 -0.54 -2.17
N VAL A 55 -24.45 -1.29 -1.41
CA VAL A 55 -24.01 -2.57 -0.83
C VAL A 55 -25.03 -3.68 -1.02
N THR A 56 -24.60 -4.92 -0.78
CA THR A 56 -25.48 -6.08 -0.86
C THR A 56 -26.48 -6.11 0.28
N LEU A 57 -27.61 -6.80 0.08
CA LEU A 57 -28.63 -6.96 1.10
C LEU A 57 -28.09 -7.61 2.38
N ARG A 58 -27.15 -8.56 2.25
CA ARG A 58 -26.49 -9.20 3.40
C ARG A 58 -25.73 -8.19 4.28
N THR A 59 -25.08 -7.18 3.67
CA THR A 59 -24.43 -6.12 4.43
C THR A 59 -25.45 -5.27 5.19
N ILE A 60 -26.55 -4.86 4.55
CA ILE A 60 -27.61 -4.10 5.22
C ILE A 60 -28.22 -4.88 6.38
N GLN A 61 -28.45 -6.19 6.22
CA GLN A 61 -28.95 -7.05 7.28
C GLN A 61 -27.99 -7.10 8.47
N HIS A 62 -26.68 -7.29 8.23
CA HIS A 62 -25.69 -7.32 9.30
C HIS A 62 -25.60 -5.98 10.05
N GLU A 63 -25.73 -4.87 9.32
CA GLU A 63 -25.75 -3.52 9.89
C GLU A 63 -26.96 -3.26 10.81
N LYS A 64 -28.04 -4.05 10.71
CA LYS A 64 -29.25 -3.90 11.55
C LYS A 64 -28.96 -4.15 13.03
N THR A 65 -28.04 -5.06 13.33
CA THR A 65 -27.60 -5.31 14.71
C THR A 65 -26.93 -4.08 15.31
N TYR A 66 -26.08 -3.40 14.53
CA TYR A 66 -25.39 -2.18 14.97
C TYR A 66 -26.36 -1.02 15.17
N PHE A 67 -27.37 -0.91 14.30
CA PHE A 67 -28.46 0.05 14.46
C PHE A 67 -29.22 -0.16 15.78
N LYS A 68 -29.62 -1.40 16.09
CA LYS A 68 -30.32 -1.71 17.35
C LYS A 68 -29.48 -1.34 18.58
N GLN A 69 -28.20 -1.73 18.57
CA GLN A 69 -27.24 -1.40 19.65
C GLN A 69 -27.09 0.11 19.81
N PHE A 70 -27.04 0.87 18.71
CA PHE A 70 -26.99 2.33 18.77
C PHE A 70 -28.29 2.92 19.38
N CYS A 71 -29.46 2.42 18.99
CA CYS A 71 -30.74 2.86 19.55
C CYS A 71 -30.82 2.59 21.06
N GLU A 72 -30.31 1.45 21.53
CA GLU A 72 -30.20 1.13 22.96
C GLU A 72 -29.27 2.11 23.69
N ALA A 73 -28.14 2.47 23.07
CA ALA A 73 -27.16 3.39 23.65
C ALA A 73 -27.72 4.80 23.89
N ILE A 74 -28.69 5.25 23.09
CA ILE A 74 -29.27 6.59 23.20
C ILE A 74 -30.60 6.61 23.97
N ARG A 75 -31.22 5.45 24.23
CA ARG A 75 -32.56 5.34 24.87
C ARG A 75 -32.66 5.97 26.27
N ALA A 76 -31.55 6.02 27.03
CA ALA A 76 -31.54 6.46 28.43
C ALA A 76 -31.01 7.90 28.65
N LYS A 77 -30.74 8.67 27.60
CA LYS A 77 -30.20 10.05 27.71
C LYS A 77 -31.26 11.08 27.33
N LYS A 78 -31.10 12.36 27.73
CA LYS A 78 -31.82 13.48 27.09
C LYS A 78 -31.41 13.46 25.61
N VAL A 79 -32.26 12.95 24.73
CA VAL A 79 -31.85 12.66 23.35
C VAL A 79 -32.07 13.90 22.47
N PRO A 80 -31.09 14.24 21.61
CA PRO A 80 -31.27 15.22 20.56
C PRO A 80 -32.36 14.80 19.56
N GLN A 81 -32.94 15.77 18.85
CA GLN A 81 -34.01 15.53 17.87
C GLN A 81 -33.45 15.07 16.52
N SER A 82 -32.19 15.42 16.22
CA SER A 82 -31.46 15.08 15.00
C SER A 82 -30.11 14.43 15.31
N LEU A 83 -29.62 13.58 14.40
CA LEU A 83 -28.26 13.04 14.44
C LEU A 83 -27.19 14.10 14.13
N LEU A 84 -27.60 15.27 13.65
CA LEU A 84 -26.73 16.41 13.38
C LEU A 84 -26.58 17.36 14.57
N ASP A 85 -27.42 17.22 15.61
CA ASP A 85 -27.38 18.07 16.80
C ASP A 85 -26.11 17.90 17.65
N LEU A 86 -25.39 16.77 17.47
CA LEU A 86 -24.12 16.51 18.14
C LEU A 86 -23.02 16.23 17.11
N GLU A 87 -21.80 16.66 17.45
CA GLU A 87 -20.61 16.31 16.69
C GLU A 87 -20.37 14.78 16.68
N GLU A 88 -19.76 14.27 15.60
CA GLU A 88 -19.39 12.86 15.45
C GLU A 88 -18.61 12.33 16.67
N SER A 89 -17.71 13.14 17.23
CA SER A 89 -16.90 12.81 18.41
C SER A 89 -17.76 12.47 19.64
N LYS A 90 -18.81 13.25 19.88
CA LYS A 90 -19.74 13.08 21.01
C LYS A 90 -20.60 11.84 20.83
N TRP A 91 -21.15 11.63 19.62
CA TRP A 91 -21.90 10.41 19.32
C TRP A 91 -21.07 9.14 19.54
N ILE A 92 -19.81 9.17 19.08
CA ILE A 92 -18.90 8.04 19.25
C ILE A 92 -18.51 7.84 20.72
N SER A 93 -18.33 8.92 21.48
CA SER A 93 -18.09 8.83 22.93
C SER A 93 -19.26 8.15 23.64
N ILE A 94 -20.50 8.59 23.37
CA ILE A 94 -21.72 7.99 23.94
C ILE A 94 -21.79 6.49 23.61
N PHE A 95 -21.58 6.13 22.34
CA PHE A 95 -21.69 4.74 21.93
C PHE A 95 -20.58 3.87 22.53
N LYS A 96 -19.34 4.39 22.61
CA LYS A 96 -18.23 3.71 23.30
C LYS A 96 -18.53 3.46 24.78
N SER A 97 -19.05 4.46 25.49
CA SER A 97 -19.45 4.32 26.90
C SER A 97 -20.48 3.20 27.07
N TRP A 98 -21.53 3.18 26.25
CA TRP A 98 -22.53 2.12 26.30
C TRP A 98 -21.96 0.74 25.95
N MET A 99 -21.12 0.65 24.91
CA MET A 99 -20.47 -0.61 24.53
C MET A 99 -19.63 -1.18 25.69
N MET A 100 -18.83 -0.33 26.35
CA MET A 100 -18.01 -0.76 27.49
C MET A 100 -18.86 -1.25 28.67
N LEU A 101 -19.96 -0.56 28.99
CA LEU A 101 -20.87 -0.97 30.07
C LEU A 101 -21.55 -2.32 29.79
N ASN A 102 -21.74 -2.68 28.52
CA ASN A 102 -22.36 -3.95 28.11
C ASN A 102 -21.33 -5.03 27.74
N GLY A 103 -20.04 -4.84 28.07
CA GLY A 103 -18.99 -5.82 27.77
C GLY A 103 -18.66 -5.98 26.29
N ILE A 104 -19.05 -5.03 25.45
CA ILE A 104 -18.80 -5.04 24.00
C ILE A 104 -17.47 -4.36 23.70
N ALA A 105 -16.57 -5.07 23.04
CA ALA A 105 -15.25 -4.53 22.69
C ALA A 105 -15.35 -3.35 21.71
N ILE A 106 -14.65 -2.25 22.03
CA ILE A 106 -14.56 -1.05 21.18
C ILE A 106 -13.48 -1.16 20.08
N PHE A 107 -12.65 -2.19 20.15
CA PHE A 107 -11.64 -2.53 19.16
C PHE A 107 -11.73 -4.01 18.78
N GLU A 108 -11.36 -4.31 17.54
CA GLU A 108 -11.29 -5.66 16.99
C GLU A 108 -9.83 -6.00 16.69
N LYS A 109 -9.44 -7.23 17.02
CA LYS A 109 -8.18 -7.80 16.58
C LYS A 109 -8.28 -8.12 15.09
N LYS A 110 -7.44 -7.46 14.27
CA LYS A 110 -7.25 -7.82 12.86
C LYS A 110 -5.84 -8.32 12.62
N THR A 111 -5.76 -9.42 11.89
CA THR A 111 -4.50 -9.96 11.40
C THR A 111 -4.32 -9.48 9.96
N SER A 112 -3.22 -8.77 9.71
CA SER A 112 -2.88 -8.35 8.35
C SER A 112 -2.49 -9.56 7.49
N ILE A 113 -2.39 -9.36 6.17
CA ILE A 113 -1.85 -10.36 5.25
C ILE A 113 -0.45 -10.85 5.63
N TYR A 114 0.31 -10.05 6.40
CA TYR A 114 1.64 -10.38 6.89
C TYR A 114 1.62 -11.08 8.26
N GLN A 115 0.46 -11.56 8.69
CA GLN A 115 0.24 -12.14 10.03
C GLN A 115 0.49 -11.16 11.20
N THR A 116 0.80 -9.89 10.93
CA THR A 116 0.90 -8.85 11.96
C THR A 116 -0.48 -8.51 12.52
N VAL A 117 -0.62 -8.64 13.82
CA VAL A 117 -1.82 -8.28 14.56
C VAL A 117 -1.87 -6.76 14.77
N HIS A 118 -3.01 -6.16 14.49
CA HIS A 118 -3.30 -4.76 14.80
C HIS A 118 -4.75 -4.65 15.30
N PHE A 119 -5.00 -3.64 16.14
CA PHE A 119 -6.34 -3.36 16.65
C PHE A 119 -6.99 -2.29 15.78
N VAL A 120 -8.21 -2.55 15.31
CA VAL A 120 -9.01 -1.59 14.55
C VAL A 120 -10.27 -1.23 15.30
N GLU A 121 -10.81 -0.05 15.05
CA GLU A 121 -12.09 0.37 15.63
C GLU A 121 -13.22 -0.62 15.27
N ALA A 122 -14.09 -0.91 16.24
CA ALA A 122 -15.19 -1.86 16.08
C ALA A 122 -16.16 -1.50 14.93
N HIS A 123 -16.81 -2.50 14.33
CA HIS A 123 -17.75 -2.35 13.22
C HIS A 123 -18.92 -1.43 13.58
N GLN A 124 -19.39 -1.49 14.83
CA GLN A 124 -20.42 -0.64 15.42
C GLN A 124 -20.08 0.85 15.29
N LEU A 125 -18.88 1.22 15.73
CA LEU A 125 -18.42 2.61 15.73
C LEU A 125 -18.19 3.10 14.30
N ARG A 126 -17.59 2.26 13.44
CA ARG A 126 -17.41 2.58 12.01
C ARG A 126 -18.74 2.74 11.28
N PHE A 127 -19.75 1.95 11.65
CA PHE A 127 -21.11 2.06 11.15
C PHE A 127 -21.72 3.41 11.55
N LEU A 128 -21.67 3.77 12.83
CA LEU A 128 -22.20 5.05 13.32
C LEU A 128 -21.52 6.25 12.65
N ARG A 129 -20.18 6.25 12.54
CA ARG A 129 -19.46 7.31 11.80
C ARG A 129 -19.95 7.43 10.37
N ARG A 130 -20.23 6.30 9.70
CA ARG A 130 -20.72 6.31 8.32
C ARG A 130 -22.11 6.95 8.21
N VAL A 131 -23.00 6.63 9.14
CA VAL A 131 -24.33 7.24 9.21
C VAL A 131 -24.19 8.75 9.40
N ILE A 132 -23.46 9.19 10.43
CA ILE A 132 -23.29 10.62 10.75
C ILE A 132 -22.68 11.36 9.57
N ARG A 133 -21.58 10.85 8.98
CA ARG A 133 -20.91 11.49 7.83
C ARG A 133 -21.77 11.56 6.58
N PHE A 134 -22.69 10.62 6.39
CA PHE A 134 -23.64 10.68 5.28
C PHE A 134 -24.67 11.80 5.47
N LEU A 135 -25.08 12.03 6.72
CA LEU A 135 -26.06 13.05 7.06
C LEU A 135 -25.49 14.46 7.10
N GLN A 136 -24.18 14.59 7.34
CA GLN A 136 -23.51 15.89 7.28
C GLN A 136 -23.80 16.55 5.92
N PRO A 137 -24.15 17.85 5.90
CA PRO A 137 -24.36 18.56 4.65
C PRO A 137 -23.10 18.49 3.79
N GLU A 138 -23.27 18.55 2.47
CA GLU A 138 -22.11 18.54 1.58
C GLU A 138 -21.20 19.71 1.93
N ASP A 139 -19.92 19.41 2.17
CA ASP A 139 -18.92 20.41 2.47
C ASP A 139 -18.59 21.19 1.19
N LEU A 140 -19.28 22.33 1.02
CA LEU A 140 -19.17 23.22 -0.13
C LEU A 140 -17.89 24.05 -0.13
N ARG A 141 -17.08 23.99 0.93
CA ARG A 141 -15.78 24.67 0.98
C ARG A 141 -14.90 24.21 -0.16
N GLU A 142 -13.98 25.08 -0.58
CA GLU A 142 -12.95 24.69 -1.53
C GLU A 142 -12.18 23.48 -0.99
N GLU A 143 -11.81 22.55 -1.88
CA GLU A 143 -11.22 21.28 -1.46
C GLU A 143 -9.95 21.49 -0.61
N LYS A 144 -9.19 22.57 -0.89
CA LYS A 144 -7.98 22.97 -0.14
C LYS A 144 -8.24 23.36 1.32
N GLU A 145 -9.43 23.82 1.65
CA GLU A 145 -9.79 24.26 3.01
C GLU A 145 -10.13 23.07 3.91
N LYS A 146 -10.50 21.94 3.31
CA LYS A 146 -10.86 20.70 4.02
C LYS A 146 -9.61 20.04 4.61
N ASP A 147 -9.82 19.20 5.61
CA ASP A 147 -8.76 18.37 6.19
C ASP A 147 -8.57 17.03 5.47
N ILE A 148 -9.46 16.70 4.55
CA ILE A 148 -9.33 15.51 3.71
C ILE A 148 -9.56 15.97 2.28
N TRP A 149 -8.49 15.94 1.48
CA TRP A 149 -8.55 16.34 0.08
C TRP A 149 -8.83 15.15 -0.79
N ARG A 150 -9.81 15.30 -1.66
CA ARG A 150 -10.07 14.48 -2.83
C ARG A 150 -9.22 14.96 -3.99
N LEU A 151 -8.32 14.10 -4.44
CA LEU A 151 -7.34 14.44 -5.47
C LEU A 151 -8.00 14.82 -6.81
N ASP A 152 -9.14 14.21 -7.12
CA ASP A 152 -9.94 14.51 -8.31
C ASP A 152 -10.66 15.87 -8.25
N ARG A 153 -10.76 16.50 -7.08
CA ARG A 153 -11.42 17.79 -6.86
C ARG A 153 -10.44 18.97 -6.67
N LEU A 154 -9.13 18.74 -6.71
CA LEU A 154 -8.13 19.79 -6.52
C LEU A 154 -7.88 20.66 -7.76
N GLY A 155 -8.37 20.24 -8.94
CA GLY A 155 -8.24 21.01 -10.18
C GLY A 155 -6.81 21.17 -10.71
N ILE A 156 -5.86 20.35 -10.24
CA ILE A 156 -4.46 20.36 -10.67
C ILE A 156 -4.09 19.04 -11.36
N PRO A 157 -3.22 19.06 -12.39
CA PRO A 157 -2.68 17.84 -12.96
C PRO A 157 -1.77 17.17 -11.94
N LEU A 158 -1.92 15.86 -11.76
CA LEU A 158 -1.14 15.08 -10.79
C LEU A 158 -0.36 13.98 -11.50
N GLU A 159 0.93 13.85 -11.18
CA GLU A 159 1.72 12.71 -11.63
C GLU A 159 1.44 11.50 -10.75
N VAL A 160 0.49 10.66 -11.19
CA VAL A 160 0.01 9.48 -10.46
C VAL A 160 0.48 8.20 -11.13
N ASN A 161 0.96 7.25 -10.33
CA ASN A 161 1.21 5.90 -10.81
C ASN A 161 -0.11 5.10 -10.86
N PRO A 162 -0.57 4.65 -12.03
CA PRO A 162 -1.92 4.13 -12.22
C PRO A 162 -2.18 2.78 -11.53
N ILE A 163 -1.14 2.07 -11.07
CA ILE A 163 -1.27 0.79 -10.34
C ILE A 163 -1.67 0.97 -8.86
N TYR A 164 -1.76 2.23 -8.39
CA TYR A 164 -2.15 2.58 -7.03
C TYR A 164 -3.42 3.43 -7.05
N ASN A 165 -4.48 2.93 -6.45
CA ASN A 165 -5.73 3.67 -6.30
C ASN A 165 -5.71 4.58 -5.06
N ARG A 166 -4.96 5.68 -5.14
CA ARG A 166 -4.98 6.72 -4.12
C ARG A 166 -5.93 7.84 -4.54
N GLN A 167 -6.97 8.04 -3.74
CA GLN A 167 -8.04 9.01 -4.02
C GLN A 167 -7.97 10.24 -3.11
N THR A 168 -7.37 10.09 -1.93
CA THR A 168 -7.39 11.16 -0.91
C THR A 168 -6.05 11.37 -0.21
N LEU A 169 -5.86 12.60 0.26
CA LEU A 169 -4.87 13.01 1.25
C LEU A 169 -5.60 13.41 2.53
N ASN A 170 -5.11 12.96 3.68
CA ASN A 170 -5.80 13.14 4.96
C ASN A 170 -4.89 13.85 5.98
N PHE A 171 -5.22 15.07 6.34
CA PHE A 171 -4.44 15.92 7.25
C PHE A 171 -4.89 15.78 8.71
N THR A 172 -5.99 15.06 9.00
CA THR A 172 -6.58 14.97 10.35
C THR A 172 -5.68 14.32 11.40
N LYS A 173 -4.61 13.64 10.96
CA LYS A 173 -3.59 13.04 11.86
C LYS A 173 -2.49 14.03 12.27
N ILE A 174 -2.48 15.24 11.72
CA ILE A 174 -1.69 16.35 12.22
C ILE A 174 -2.58 17.06 13.24
N THR A 175 -2.30 16.90 14.52
CA THR A 175 -3.18 17.30 15.62
C THR A 175 -3.22 18.81 15.82
N GLN A 176 -2.05 19.46 15.79
CA GLN A 176 -1.89 20.92 15.90
C GLN A 176 -2.58 21.60 14.71
N LYS A 177 -3.48 22.56 14.99
CA LYS A 177 -4.29 23.18 13.93
C LYS A 177 -3.44 24.07 13.03
N GLY A 178 -2.56 24.90 13.60
CA GLY A 178 -1.68 25.79 12.84
C GLY A 178 -0.76 25.02 11.90
N ILE A 179 -0.04 24.02 12.44
CA ILE A 179 0.82 23.14 11.62
C ILE A 179 0.01 22.43 10.53
N ARG A 180 -1.22 21.99 10.81
CA ARG A 180 -2.05 21.32 9.79
C ARG A 180 -2.33 22.24 8.60
N ASP A 181 -2.67 23.50 8.85
CA ASP A 181 -2.98 24.48 7.81
C ASP A 181 -1.73 24.89 7.03
N GLU A 182 -0.58 25.07 7.70
CA GLU A 182 0.71 25.35 7.08
C GLU A 182 1.20 24.17 6.21
N VAL A 183 1.07 22.94 6.71
CA VAL A 183 1.41 21.71 5.95
C VAL A 183 0.48 21.54 4.75
N LYS A 184 -0.82 21.80 4.88
CA LYS A 184 -1.74 21.82 3.73
C LYS A 184 -1.18 22.75 2.65
N ALA A 185 -0.81 23.97 3.02
CA ALA A 185 -0.31 24.96 2.08
C ALA A 185 0.99 24.54 1.38
N ALA A 186 1.93 23.88 2.06
CA ALA A 186 3.15 23.34 1.48
C ALA A 186 2.87 22.12 0.57
N ILE A 187 2.05 21.19 1.03
CA ILE A 187 1.66 19.99 0.26
C ILE A 187 0.95 20.36 -1.04
N TYR A 188 0.10 21.40 -1.04
CA TYR A 188 -0.50 21.91 -2.27
C TYR A 188 0.53 22.41 -3.29
N LEU A 189 1.61 23.06 -2.82
CA LEU A 189 2.68 23.50 -3.71
C LEU A 189 3.46 22.30 -4.27
N HIS A 190 3.81 21.35 -3.41
CA HIS A 190 4.55 20.15 -3.83
C HIS A 190 3.73 19.32 -4.82
N LEU A 191 2.41 19.19 -4.67
CA LEU A 191 1.56 18.45 -5.61
C LEU A 191 1.66 18.94 -7.06
N LYS A 192 2.06 20.20 -7.29
CA LYS A 192 2.19 20.77 -8.64
C LYS A 192 3.45 20.31 -9.37
N TYR A 193 4.48 19.87 -8.65
CA TYR A 193 5.81 19.59 -9.21
C TYR A 193 6.36 18.21 -8.81
N GLU A 194 5.86 17.62 -7.74
CA GLU A 194 6.29 16.35 -7.19
C GLU A 194 5.33 15.21 -7.52
N LYS A 195 5.88 14.00 -7.55
CA LYS A 195 5.08 12.78 -7.70
C LYS A 195 4.18 12.60 -6.49
N LEU A 196 2.95 12.13 -6.70
CA LEU A 196 2.00 11.90 -5.60
C LEU A 196 2.56 10.97 -4.51
N SER A 197 3.41 10.01 -4.87
CA SER A 197 4.07 9.13 -3.90
C SER A 197 5.02 9.86 -2.95
N THR A 198 5.72 10.89 -3.44
CA THR A 198 6.65 11.71 -2.65
C THR A 198 5.86 12.52 -1.63
N VAL A 199 4.82 13.22 -2.09
CA VAL A 199 3.89 14.00 -1.27
C VAL A 199 3.23 13.15 -0.19
N CYS A 200 2.86 11.90 -0.51
CA CYS A 200 2.34 10.97 0.49
C CYS A 200 3.36 10.60 1.56
N GLY A 201 4.63 10.49 1.18
CA GLY A 201 5.75 10.29 2.10
C GLY A 201 5.90 11.49 3.04
N GLU A 202 5.96 12.70 2.49
CA GLU A 202 6.00 13.97 3.24
C GLU A 202 4.85 14.09 4.24
N LEU A 203 3.62 13.87 3.80
CA LEU A 203 2.47 13.91 4.70
C LEU A 203 2.54 12.82 5.79
N SER A 204 3.11 11.65 5.49
CA SER A 204 3.32 10.60 6.50
C SER A 204 4.40 10.99 7.51
N THR A 205 5.45 11.66 7.04
CA THR A 205 6.53 12.25 7.84
C THR A 205 5.97 13.33 8.78
N MET A 206 5.18 14.28 8.26
CA MET A 206 4.56 15.33 9.07
C MET A 206 3.61 14.79 10.13
N ARG A 207 2.82 13.75 9.84
CA ARG A 207 1.97 13.11 10.86
C ARG A 207 2.77 12.47 11.98
N ARG A 208 3.92 11.86 11.67
CA ARG A 208 4.81 11.27 12.68
C ARG A 208 5.46 12.35 13.54
N PHE A 209 5.90 13.44 12.92
CA PHE A 209 6.47 14.58 13.63
C PHE A 209 5.43 15.28 14.52
N SER A 210 4.22 15.51 14.01
CA SER A 210 3.08 16.03 14.80
C SER A 210 2.73 15.15 16.00
N ALA A 211 2.77 13.82 15.85
CA ALA A 211 2.57 12.90 16.97
C ALA A 211 3.68 13.03 18.03
N TYR A 212 4.94 13.18 17.61
CA TYR A 212 6.06 13.45 18.51
C TYR A 212 5.87 14.78 19.26
N LEU A 213 5.57 15.88 18.54
CA LEU A 213 5.29 17.18 19.13
C LEU A 213 4.14 17.11 20.14
N THR A 214 3.06 16.39 19.84
CA THR A 214 1.94 16.22 20.78
C THR A 214 2.38 15.59 22.10
N SER A 215 3.33 14.66 22.05
CA SER A 215 3.79 13.90 23.23
C SER A 215 4.88 14.59 24.04
N LYS A 216 5.72 15.43 23.41
CA LYS A 216 6.88 16.06 24.06
C LYS A 216 6.79 17.58 24.16
N TYR A 217 6.07 18.21 23.24
CA TYR A 217 6.00 19.66 23.02
C TYR A 217 4.55 20.12 22.81
N SER A 218 3.68 19.89 23.80
CA SER A 218 2.24 20.15 23.68
C SER A 218 1.84 21.62 23.47
N LYS A 219 2.77 22.57 23.67
CA LYS A 219 2.54 24.01 23.46
C LYS A 219 2.80 24.47 22.02
N VAL A 220 3.48 23.65 21.21
CA VAL A 220 3.80 23.97 19.81
C VAL A 220 2.52 23.82 18.99
N GLU A 221 2.04 24.90 18.39
CA GLU A 221 0.81 24.91 17.58
C GLU A 221 1.04 25.38 16.14
N SER A 222 2.12 26.11 15.87
CA SER A 222 2.58 26.53 14.54
C SER A 222 3.98 25.99 14.24
N CYS A 223 4.31 25.84 12.95
CA CYS A 223 5.68 25.60 12.54
C CYS A 223 6.60 26.76 12.93
N ALA A 224 6.11 27.99 13.12
CA ALA A 224 6.91 29.12 13.60
C ALA A 224 7.51 28.91 15.00
N ASP A 225 6.92 28.00 15.79
CA ASP A 225 7.41 27.67 17.13
C ASP A 225 8.50 26.59 17.10
N ILE A 226 8.83 26.05 15.92
CA ILE A 226 9.83 24.99 15.78
C ILE A 226 11.21 25.60 15.71
N ASP A 227 11.98 25.38 16.77
CA ASP A 227 13.39 25.74 16.82
C ASP A 227 14.32 24.54 16.54
N ARG A 228 15.62 24.84 16.53
CA ARG A 228 16.67 23.85 16.33
C ARG A 228 16.70 22.79 17.45
N GLY A 229 16.44 23.18 18.70
CA GLY A 229 16.45 22.25 19.84
C GLY A 229 15.41 21.15 19.69
N ILE A 230 14.19 21.51 19.28
CA ILE A 230 13.11 20.55 18.99
C ILE A 230 13.53 19.58 17.88
N ILE A 231 14.17 20.07 16.82
CA ILE A 231 14.63 19.23 15.71
C ILE A 231 15.73 18.27 16.18
N GLU A 232 16.71 18.73 16.95
CA GLU A 232 17.79 17.88 17.48
C GLU A 232 17.24 16.76 18.35
N GLU A 233 16.33 17.07 19.28
CA GLU A 233 15.68 16.05 20.09
C GLU A 233 14.83 15.07 19.27
N TYR A 234 14.17 15.56 18.22
CA TYR A 234 13.42 14.69 17.32
C TYR A 234 14.33 13.73 16.55
N LEU A 235 15.51 14.18 16.11
CA LEU A 235 16.51 13.35 15.45
C LEU A 235 17.05 12.28 16.40
N VAL A 236 17.32 12.63 17.67
CA VAL A 236 17.72 11.68 18.72
C VAL A 236 16.62 10.65 18.98
N HIS A 237 15.37 11.10 19.13
CA HIS A 237 14.23 10.20 19.28
C HIS A 237 14.14 9.22 18.10
N LYS A 238 14.26 9.70 16.87
CA LYS A 238 14.23 8.87 15.66
C LYS A 238 15.38 7.85 15.57
N ALA A 239 16.55 8.20 16.10
CA ALA A 239 17.70 7.30 16.16
C ALA A 239 17.52 6.21 17.23
N THR A 240 16.74 6.49 18.28
CA THR A 240 16.61 5.62 19.48
C THR A 240 15.29 4.84 19.53
N ASP A 241 14.30 5.14 18.67
CA ASP A 241 12.96 4.50 18.63
C ASP A 241 12.95 3.01 18.19
N GLY A 242 14.10 2.33 18.24
CA GLY A 242 14.23 0.89 17.92
C GLY A 242 13.97 0.52 16.45
N GLY A 243 13.75 1.49 15.57
CA GLY A 243 13.56 1.29 14.14
C GLY A 243 14.86 0.86 13.45
N SER A 244 14.76 0.10 12.36
CA SER A 244 15.92 -0.41 11.58
C SER A 244 16.84 0.66 10.96
N GLY A 245 16.61 1.96 11.23
CA GLY A 245 17.28 3.10 10.58
C GLY A 245 16.97 3.28 9.09
N ARG A 246 16.37 2.28 8.43
CA ARG A 246 16.01 2.33 7.01
C ARG A 246 14.99 3.42 6.73
N GLY A 247 15.29 4.25 5.72
CA GLY A 247 14.43 5.37 5.32
C GLY A 247 14.49 6.57 6.27
N ASN A 248 15.40 6.59 7.27
CA ASN A 248 15.57 7.75 8.14
C ASN A 248 16.05 8.96 7.36
N SER A 249 17.01 8.78 6.45
CA SER A 249 17.51 9.83 5.55
C SER A 249 16.37 10.45 4.74
N THR A 250 15.57 9.63 4.05
CA THR A 250 14.40 10.10 3.28
C THR A 250 13.38 10.82 4.15
N HIS A 251 13.10 10.32 5.34
CA HIS A 251 12.16 10.98 6.26
C HIS A 251 12.67 12.35 6.68
N ILE A 252 13.96 12.49 7.01
CA ILE A 252 14.55 13.77 7.42
C ILE A 252 14.56 14.75 6.24
N GLN A 253 14.90 14.28 5.03
CA GLN A 253 14.83 15.08 3.80
C GLN A 253 13.40 15.57 3.52
N GLN A 254 12.39 14.71 3.68
CA GLN A 254 10.98 15.09 3.52
C GLN A 254 10.52 16.09 4.57
N LEU A 255 10.94 15.91 5.83
CA LEU A 255 10.62 16.85 6.90
C LEU A 255 11.22 18.23 6.60
N ARG A 256 12.51 18.26 6.26
CA ARG A 256 13.24 19.46 5.85
C ARG A 256 12.54 20.17 4.69
N SER A 257 12.24 19.43 3.61
CA SER A 257 11.60 19.99 2.42
C SER A 257 10.25 20.65 2.73
N VAL A 258 9.42 20.03 3.57
CA VAL A 258 8.13 20.62 3.96
C VAL A 258 8.32 21.87 4.81
N LEU A 259 9.22 21.83 5.81
CA LEU A 259 9.46 22.96 6.71
C LEU A 259 10.10 24.15 5.97
N GLU A 260 11.05 23.91 5.06
CA GLU A 260 11.61 24.96 4.20
C GLU A 260 10.54 25.62 3.32
N THR A 261 9.63 24.83 2.74
CA THR A 261 8.52 25.36 1.95
C THR A 261 7.55 26.18 2.79
N ILE A 262 7.26 25.76 4.03
CA ILE A 262 6.46 26.55 4.98
C ILE A 262 7.19 27.85 5.32
N GLY A 263 8.49 27.78 5.62
CA GLY A 263 9.32 28.95 5.92
C GLY A 263 9.25 30.00 4.83
N LYS A 264 9.49 29.61 3.58
CA LYS A 264 9.40 30.50 2.41
C LYS A 264 8.01 31.07 2.20
N LYS A 265 6.96 30.28 2.45
CA LYS A 265 5.59 30.69 2.20
C LYS A 265 5.05 31.68 3.24
N TYR A 266 5.41 31.49 4.50
CA TYR A 266 4.88 32.26 5.64
C TYR A 266 5.89 33.27 6.21
N GLY A 267 7.10 33.34 5.67
CA GLY A 267 8.16 34.26 6.14
C GLY A 267 8.88 33.77 7.40
N TYR A 268 8.82 32.48 7.73
CA TYR A 268 9.52 31.90 8.86
C TYR A 268 10.95 31.53 8.46
N GLU A 269 11.82 32.54 8.30
CA GLU A 269 13.19 32.35 7.78
C GLU A 269 14.02 31.33 8.56
N HIS A 270 13.78 31.20 9.87
CA HIS A 270 14.49 30.24 10.72
C HIS A 270 14.25 28.78 10.30
N LEU A 271 13.09 28.45 9.71
CA LEU A 271 12.77 27.11 9.24
C LEU A 271 13.72 26.63 8.14
N GLU A 272 14.26 27.56 7.35
CA GLU A 272 15.19 27.25 6.26
C GLU A 272 16.57 26.82 6.76
N ARG A 273 16.87 27.08 8.04
CA ARG A 273 18.17 26.84 8.67
C ARG A 273 18.11 25.77 9.75
N LEU A 274 16.96 25.12 9.93
CA LEU A 274 16.76 24.10 10.96
C LEU A 274 17.55 22.80 10.73
N PHE A 275 18.02 22.53 9.52
CA PHE A 275 18.72 21.30 9.17
C PHE A 275 20.10 21.57 8.58
N LEU A 276 21.10 20.91 9.14
CA LEU A 276 22.44 20.77 8.58
C LEU A 276 22.48 19.53 7.69
N ASN A 277 23.38 19.52 6.70
CA ASN A 277 23.57 18.34 5.87
C ASN A 277 24.08 17.13 6.66
N THR A 278 24.77 17.37 7.77
CA THR A 278 25.26 16.35 8.71
C THR A 278 24.15 15.70 9.55
N ASP A 279 22.98 16.33 9.66
CA ASP A 279 21.84 15.74 10.38
C ASP A 279 21.17 14.61 9.59
N ILE A 280 21.44 14.54 8.28
CA ILE A 280 20.87 13.51 7.41
C ILE A 280 21.76 12.27 7.55
N PRO A 281 21.30 11.21 8.23
CA PRO A 281 22.10 10.02 8.44
C PRO A 281 22.35 9.33 7.10
N SER A 282 23.51 8.68 6.99
CA SER A 282 23.79 7.76 5.89
C SER A 282 22.71 6.68 5.83
N GLU A 283 22.17 6.45 4.63
CA GLU A 283 21.14 5.45 4.46
C GLU A 283 21.72 4.06 4.67
N ILE A 284 21.19 3.32 5.66
CA ILE A 284 21.51 1.92 5.87
C ILE A 284 21.00 1.14 4.66
N GLN A 285 21.91 0.78 3.77
CA GLN A 285 21.57 0.04 2.57
C GLN A 285 21.16 -1.38 2.96
N PRO A 286 19.91 -1.82 2.64
CA PRO A 286 19.51 -3.17 2.92
C PRO A 286 20.39 -4.14 2.14
N GLU A 287 20.69 -5.28 2.75
CA GLU A 287 21.35 -6.37 2.04
C GLU A 287 20.56 -6.70 0.78
N PHE A 288 21.23 -6.65 -0.37
CA PHE A 288 20.66 -7.16 -1.60
C PHE A 288 20.44 -8.67 -1.41
N LYS A 289 19.24 -9.18 -1.66
CA LYS A 289 18.95 -10.63 -1.63
C LYS A 289 18.12 -10.97 -2.87
N ALA A 290 18.49 -12.05 -3.54
CA ALA A 290 17.75 -12.69 -4.62
C ALA A 290 17.38 -14.11 -4.19
N TYR A 291 16.29 -14.63 -4.73
CA TYR A 291 15.90 -16.03 -4.54
C TYR A 291 16.62 -16.91 -5.57
N SER A 292 16.96 -18.13 -5.17
CA SER A 292 17.55 -19.19 -5.99
C SER A 292 16.57 -19.71 -7.04
N ASP A 293 17.09 -20.41 -8.06
CA ASP A 293 16.26 -21.05 -9.07
C ASP A 293 15.32 -22.11 -8.45
N ALA A 294 15.77 -22.80 -7.39
CA ALA A 294 14.96 -23.76 -6.65
C ALA A 294 13.81 -23.08 -5.89
N GLU A 295 14.10 -21.97 -5.20
CA GLU A 295 13.11 -21.16 -4.50
C GLU A 295 12.04 -20.62 -5.46
N LEU A 296 12.45 -20.07 -6.60
CA LEU A 296 11.53 -19.56 -7.60
C LEU A 296 10.71 -20.67 -8.26
N LYS A 297 11.29 -21.84 -8.53
CA LYS A 297 10.54 -23.01 -9.01
C LYS A 297 9.46 -23.45 -8.02
N ARG A 298 9.79 -23.53 -6.73
CA ARG A 298 8.81 -23.84 -5.67
C ARG A 298 7.68 -22.82 -5.62
N LEU A 299 8.01 -21.53 -5.64
CA LEU A 299 7.01 -20.47 -5.67
C LEU A 299 6.13 -20.55 -6.92
N ASN A 300 6.73 -20.70 -8.10
CA ASN A 300 6.01 -20.72 -9.38
C ASN A 300 5.06 -21.91 -9.49
N ALA A 301 5.45 -23.08 -8.98
CA ALA A 301 4.57 -24.25 -8.92
C ALA A 301 3.27 -23.94 -8.16
N GLN A 302 3.34 -23.11 -7.12
CA GLN A 302 2.16 -22.71 -6.34
C GLN A 302 1.41 -21.53 -6.95
N ILE A 303 2.11 -20.59 -7.62
CA ILE A 303 1.48 -19.47 -8.31
C ILE A 303 0.47 -19.94 -9.35
N THR A 304 0.68 -21.12 -9.99
CA THR A 304 -0.29 -21.72 -10.92
C THR A 304 -1.68 -21.96 -10.34
N LYS A 305 -1.82 -22.01 -9.00
CA LYS A 305 -3.10 -22.14 -8.29
C LYS A 305 -3.88 -20.83 -8.20
N LEU A 306 -3.28 -19.70 -8.60
CA LEU A 306 -3.97 -18.42 -8.72
C LEU A 306 -4.78 -18.36 -10.03
N ASP A 307 -5.65 -17.36 -10.14
CA ASP A 307 -6.34 -17.02 -11.39
C ASP A 307 -5.37 -16.98 -12.58
N ALA A 308 -5.80 -17.51 -13.73
CA ALA A 308 -4.95 -17.70 -14.90
C ALA A 308 -4.30 -16.39 -15.39
N GLN A 309 -5.02 -15.27 -15.34
CA GLN A 309 -4.49 -13.98 -15.79
C GLN A 309 -3.50 -13.39 -14.77
N ILE A 310 -3.73 -13.61 -13.48
CA ILE A 310 -2.77 -13.27 -12.41
C ILE A 310 -1.49 -14.10 -12.54
N THR A 311 -1.61 -15.39 -12.80
CA THR A 311 -0.48 -16.29 -13.06
C THR A 311 0.32 -15.82 -14.27
N ARG A 312 -0.33 -15.54 -15.40
CA ARG A 312 0.33 -14.97 -16.59
C ARG A 312 1.05 -13.66 -16.28
N CYS A 313 0.42 -12.75 -15.53
CA CYS A 313 1.06 -11.50 -15.11
C CYS A 313 2.35 -11.73 -14.32
N LEU A 314 2.36 -12.67 -13.38
CA LEU A 314 3.53 -12.94 -12.53
C LEU A 314 4.66 -13.62 -13.30
N ILE A 315 4.34 -14.58 -14.18
CA ILE A 315 5.33 -15.24 -15.05
C ILE A 315 5.92 -14.23 -16.04
N ILE A 316 5.08 -13.40 -16.66
CA ILE A 316 5.55 -12.33 -17.56
C ILE A 316 6.45 -11.35 -16.80
N HIS A 317 6.06 -10.95 -15.59
CA HIS A 317 6.87 -10.07 -14.75
C HIS A 317 8.25 -10.69 -14.45
N GLN A 318 8.29 -11.99 -14.16
CA GLN A 318 9.53 -12.72 -13.90
C GLN A 318 10.42 -12.82 -15.14
N MET A 319 9.86 -13.21 -16.28
CA MET A 319 10.61 -13.39 -17.53
C MET A 319 11.11 -12.06 -18.11
N LEU A 320 10.39 -10.95 -17.89
CA LEU A 320 10.87 -9.63 -18.30
C LEU A 320 11.87 -9.02 -17.33
N GLY A 321 11.89 -9.40 -16.04
CA GLY A 321 12.74 -8.73 -15.04
C GLY A 321 12.49 -7.22 -14.93
N THR A 322 11.31 -6.73 -15.34
CA THR A 322 10.90 -5.32 -15.28
C THR A 322 10.55 -4.91 -13.84
N ARG A 323 10.17 -3.65 -13.60
CA ARG A 323 9.46 -3.30 -12.35
C ARG A 323 8.02 -3.79 -12.45
N ILE A 324 7.42 -4.16 -11.33
CA ILE A 324 6.01 -4.62 -11.32
C ILE A 324 5.06 -3.56 -11.88
N SER A 325 5.36 -2.27 -11.66
CA SER A 325 4.61 -1.17 -12.28
C SER A 325 4.62 -1.27 -13.79
N ASP A 326 5.79 -1.51 -14.38
CA ASP A 326 5.96 -1.53 -15.83
C ASP A 326 5.26 -2.76 -16.43
N THR A 327 5.20 -3.89 -15.70
CA THR A 327 4.41 -5.07 -16.13
C THR A 327 2.92 -4.83 -16.06
N LEU A 328 2.42 -4.26 -14.95
CA LEU A 328 0.99 -3.99 -14.78
C LEU A 328 0.47 -2.91 -15.74
N THR A 329 1.35 -2.05 -16.25
CA THR A 329 1.03 -1.03 -17.25
C THR A 329 1.44 -1.43 -18.67
N LEU A 330 1.72 -2.70 -18.95
CA LEU A 330 1.95 -3.16 -20.32
C LEU A 330 0.70 -2.91 -21.16
N ARG A 331 0.90 -2.28 -22.32
CA ARG A 331 -0.15 -2.02 -23.31
C ARG A 331 -0.31 -3.19 -24.27
N LYS A 332 -1.49 -3.32 -24.89
CA LYS A 332 -1.78 -4.41 -25.84
C LYS A 332 -0.90 -4.36 -27.10
N ASP A 333 -0.49 -3.16 -27.51
CA ASP A 333 0.38 -2.87 -28.66
C ASP A 333 1.89 -3.00 -28.34
N CYS A 334 2.26 -3.67 -27.24
CA CYS A 334 3.66 -3.71 -26.80
C CYS A 334 4.57 -4.63 -27.65
N LEU A 335 4.01 -5.54 -28.44
CA LEU A 335 4.78 -6.51 -29.23
C LEU A 335 5.00 -6.02 -30.67
N PHE A 336 6.20 -6.23 -31.19
CA PHE A 336 6.54 -5.98 -32.59
C PHE A 336 7.68 -6.90 -33.05
N ARG A 337 7.95 -6.96 -34.36
CA ARG A 337 9.09 -7.69 -34.91
C ARG A 337 10.10 -6.73 -35.52
N GLN A 338 11.39 -7.01 -35.29
CA GLN A 338 12.50 -6.28 -35.89
C GLN A 338 13.53 -7.29 -36.38
N ASN A 339 13.82 -7.28 -37.69
CA ASN A 339 14.80 -8.19 -38.32
C ASN A 339 14.57 -9.68 -37.97
N GLY A 340 13.30 -10.12 -37.95
CA GLY A 340 12.93 -11.49 -37.60
C GLY A 340 12.98 -11.84 -36.10
N VAL A 341 13.37 -10.89 -35.23
CA VAL A 341 13.39 -11.05 -33.78
C VAL A 341 12.11 -10.49 -33.16
N ASP A 342 11.49 -11.23 -32.25
CA ASP A 342 10.36 -10.73 -31.46
C ASP A 342 10.85 -9.72 -30.41
N MET A 343 10.22 -8.55 -30.41
CA MET A 343 10.60 -7.42 -29.57
C MET A 343 9.42 -6.96 -28.72
N ILE A 344 9.74 -6.35 -27.57
CA ILE A 344 8.76 -5.72 -26.69
C ILE A 344 9.11 -4.26 -26.44
N THR A 345 8.11 -3.38 -26.49
CA THR A 345 8.17 -2.00 -26.04
C THR A 345 7.64 -1.88 -24.61
N ILE A 346 8.46 -1.36 -23.70
CA ILE A 346 8.10 -1.16 -22.29
C ILE A 346 8.11 0.34 -21.99
N GLN A 347 6.92 0.90 -21.77
CA GLN A 347 6.73 2.28 -21.36
C GLN A 347 6.88 2.38 -19.84
N GLN A 348 8.08 2.73 -19.36
CA GLN A 348 8.33 2.79 -17.92
C GLN A 348 7.58 3.96 -17.27
N VAL A 349 6.86 3.67 -16.18
CA VAL A 349 6.08 4.68 -15.44
C VAL A 349 6.96 5.81 -14.88
N LYS A 350 8.20 5.52 -14.50
CA LYS A 350 9.09 6.48 -13.82
C LYS A 350 10.14 7.12 -14.72
N THR A 351 10.40 6.54 -15.87
CA THR A 351 11.63 6.82 -16.62
C THR A 351 11.32 6.99 -18.10
N ARG A 352 11.86 6.13 -18.96
CA ARG A 352 11.74 6.27 -20.41
C ARG A 352 11.21 4.98 -21.00
N THR A 353 10.60 5.10 -22.17
CA THR A 353 10.32 3.94 -23.00
C THR A 353 11.63 3.29 -23.42
N TYR A 354 11.67 1.96 -23.37
CA TYR A 354 12.76 1.18 -23.90
C TYR A 354 12.23 -0.08 -24.56
N GLN A 355 13.04 -0.63 -25.45
CA GLN A 355 12.73 -1.84 -26.19
C GLN A 355 13.77 -2.90 -25.88
N LYS A 356 13.37 -4.16 -25.96
CA LYS A 356 14.29 -5.28 -25.85
C LYS A 356 13.79 -6.51 -26.59
N PRO A 357 14.70 -7.42 -26.99
CA PRO A 357 14.32 -8.70 -27.54
C PRO A 357 13.66 -9.59 -26.48
N ILE A 358 12.76 -10.45 -26.92
CA ILE A 358 12.10 -11.48 -26.14
C ILE A 358 12.11 -12.80 -26.90
N SER A 359 11.94 -13.92 -26.20
CA SER A 359 11.81 -15.23 -26.85
C SER A 359 10.41 -15.40 -27.48
N ALA A 360 10.30 -16.35 -28.42
CA ALA A 360 9.03 -16.67 -29.06
C ALA A 360 7.98 -17.17 -28.05
N GLU A 361 8.39 -17.94 -27.04
CA GLU A 361 7.51 -18.41 -25.96
C GLU A 361 6.98 -17.24 -25.13
N MET A 362 7.83 -16.24 -24.89
CA MET A 362 7.44 -15.04 -24.17
C MET A 362 6.46 -14.18 -24.98
N ALA A 363 6.70 -14.04 -26.29
CA ALA A 363 5.79 -13.35 -27.20
C ALA A 363 4.42 -14.05 -27.22
N ALA A 364 4.40 -15.39 -27.35
CA ALA A 364 3.18 -16.19 -27.32
C ALA A 364 2.42 -16.06 -25.99
N LEU A 365 3.13 -16.04 -24.85
CA LEU A 365 2.54 -15.85 -23.53
C LEU A 365 1.86 -14.48 -23.39
N ILE A 366 2.51 -13.41 -23.89
CA ILE A 366 1.96 -12.05 -23.89
C ILE A 366 0.74 -11.97 -24.82
N GLN A 367 0.81 -12.54 -26.03
CA GLN A 367 -0.32 -12.61 -26.95
C GLN A 367 -1.53 -13.32 -26.32
N ARG A 368 -1.31 -14.43 -25.62
CA ARG A 368 -2.39 -15.12 -24.91
C ARG A 368 -2.97 -14.29 -23.77
N ALA A 369 -2.14 -13.50 -23.07
CA ALA A 369 -2.61 -12.58 -22.05
C ALA A 369 -3.47 -11.44 -22.64
N ILE A 370 -3.12 -10.92 -23.82
CA ILE A 370 -3.90 -9.94 -24.57
C ILE A 370 -5.25 -10.53 -24.95
N GLN A 371 -5.25 -11.67 -25.64
CA GLN A 371 -6.46 -12.35 -26.10
C GLN A 371 -7.44 -12.64 -24.96
N CYS A 372 -6.95 -13.15 -23.83
CA CYS A 372 -7.80 -13.44 -22.67
C CYS A 372 -8.48 -12.18 -22.10
N THR A 373 -7.82 -11.02 -22.21
CA THR A 373 -8.37 -9.75 -21.73
C THR A 373 -9.42 -9.23 -22.70
N GLU A 374 -9.17 -9.35 -24.01
CA GLU A 374 -10.12 -8.98 -25.05
C GLU A 374 -11.38 -9.84 -25.03
N GLU A 375 -11.23 -11.17 -24.88
CA GLU A 375 -12.33 -12.12 -24.75
C GLU A 375 -13.24 -11.79 -23.54
N ARG A 376 -12.66 -11.27 -22.45
CA ARG A 376 -13.38 -11.01 -21.20
C ARG A 376 -13.94 -9.60 -21.08
N TYR A 377 -13.23 -8.60 -21.59
CA TYR A 377 -13.51 -7.18 -21.34
C TYR A 377 -13.64 -6.34 -22.60
N GLY A 378 -13.39 -6.89 -23.79
CA GLY A 378 -13.37 -6.16 -25.05
C GLY A 378 -12.14 -5.24 -25.17
N GLU A 379 -12.35 -4.05 -25.73
CA GLU A 379 -11.26 -3.12 -26.02
C GLU A 379 -10.73 -2.43 -24.75
N THR A 380 -9.44 -2.61 -24.46
CA THR A 380 -8.75 -2.05 -23.29
C THR A 380 -7.37 -1.53 -23.65
N SER A 381 -6.85 -0.49 -22.98
CA SER A 381 -5.50 0.00 -23.28
C SER A 381 -4.39 -0.89 -22.71
N TYR A 382 -4.66 -1.61 -21.61
CA TYR A 382 -3.68 -2.43 -20.90
C TYR A 382 -3.99 -3.92 -21.03
N ILE A 383 -2.94 -4.75 -20.94
CA ILE A 383 -3.07 -6.22 -20.92
C ILE A 383 -3.66 -6.70 -19.59
N PHE A 384 -3.29 -6.07 -18.48
CA PHE A 384 -3.79 -6.44 -17.16
C PHE A 384 -4.64 -5.29 -16.63
N VAL A 385 -5.95 -5.48 -16.57
CA VAL A 385 -6.92 -4.43 -16.20
C VAL A 385 -7.56 -4.67 -14.83
N ASP A 386 -8.03 -3.61 -14.19
CA ASP A 386 -8.85 -3.70 -12.99
C ASP A 386 -10.26 -4.19 -13.34
N GLU A 387 -10.77 -5.17 -12.60
CA GLU A 387 -12.09 -5.78 -12.89
C GLU A 387 -13.26 -4.80 -12.68
N LYS A 388 -13.07 -3.74 -11.86
CA LYS A 388 -14.12 -2.75 -11.57
C LYS A 388 -14.09 -1.58 -12.53
N ASP A 389 -12.93 -1.26 -13.10
CA ASP A 389 -12.73 -0.17 -14.04
C ASP A 389 -11.67 -0.56 -15.07
N THR A 390 -12.11 -1.17 -16.17
CA THR A 390 -11.24 -1.76 -17.21
C THR A 390 -10.39 -0.74 -17.96
N ARG A 391 -10.66 0.56 -17.76
CA ARG A 391 -9.82 1.67 -18.25
C ARG A 391 -8.51 1.81 -17.46
N LYS A 392 -8.43 1.19 -16.27
CA LYS A 392 -7.27 1.24 -15.39
C LYS A 392 -6.51 -0.07 -15.41
N PRO A 393 -5.17 -0.03 -15.22
CA PRO A 393 -4.39 -1.24 -15.06
C PRO A 393 -4.75 -1.94 -13.75
N LEU A 394 -4.47 -3.23 -13.72
CA LEU A 394 -4.60 -4.06 -12.53
C LEU A 394 -3.79 -3.46 -11.37
N GLN A 395 -4.44 -3.32 -10.22
CA GLN A 395 -3.85 -2.68 -9.05
C GLN A 395 -2.81 -3.58 -8.38
N TYR A 396 -1.67 -3.01 -7.99
CA TYR A 396 -0.61 -3.76 -7.32
C TYR A 396 -1.06 -4.38 -5.99
N SER A 397 -1.96 -3.70 -5.26
CA SER A 397 -2.55 -4.25 -4.03
C SER A 397 -3.28 -5.58 -4.26
N THR A 398 -3.92 -5.75 -5.42
CA THR A 398 -4.64 -6.98 -5.77
C THR A 398 -3.66 -8.13 -5.97
N ILE A 399 -2.59 -7.93 -6.75
CA ILE A 399 -1.50 -8.92 -6.92
C ILE A 399 -0.88 -9.26 -5.57
N LYS A 400 -0.52 -8.23 -4.81
CA LYS A 400 0.12 -8.37 -3.50
C LYS A 400 -0.72 -9.20 -2.54
N HIS A 401 -2.03 -8.94 -2.45
CA HIS A 401 -2.93 -9.69 -1.58
C HIS A 401 -3.07 -11.16 -2.02
N LYS A 402 -3.20 -11.42 -3.32
CA LYS A 402 -3.30 -12.79 -3.85
C LYS A 402 -2.03 -13.60 -3.58
N VAL A 403 -0.86 -13.02 -3.86
CA VAL A 403 0.43 -13.73 -3.69
C VAL A 403 0.77 -13.93 -2.21
N ILE A 404 0.62 -12.91 -1.37
CA ILE A 404 0.90 -13.07 0.07
C ILE A 404 -0.10 -14.03 0.71
N GLY A 405 -1.39 -13.94 0.35
CA GLY A 405 -2.40 -14.89 0.82
C GLY A 405 -2.07 -16.34 0.45
N LEU A 406 -1.56 -16.58 -0.76
CA LEU A 406 -1.07 -17.89 -1.18
C LEU A 406 0.14 -18.36 -0.35
N ILE A 407 1.16 -17.50 -0.21
CA ILE A 407 2.38 -17.79 0.57
C ILE A 407 1.99 -18.16 2.01
N THR A 408 1.12 -17.37 2.64
CA THR A 408 0.68 -17.61 4.01
C THR A 408 -0.16 -18.88 4.14
N LYS A 409 -1.11 -19.11 3.22
CA LYS A 409 -2.00 -20.28 3.27
C LYS A 409 -1.23 -21.59 3.11
N LEU A 410 -0.16 -21.60 2.33
CA LEU A 410 0.65 -22.78 2.03
C LEU A 410 1.96 -22.84 2.83
N ASP A 411 2.17 -21.89 3.75
CA ASP A 411 3.41 -21.72 4.52
C ASP A 411 4.68 -21.84 3.66
N LEU A 412 4.73 -21.13 2.53
CA LEU A 412 5.85 -21.25 1.60
C LEU A 412 7.11 -20.67 2.23
N ARG A 413 8.18 -21.48 2.24
CA ARG A 413 9.48 -21.14 2.84
C ARG A 413 10.63 -21.13 1.82
N ASP A 414 11.54 -20.22 2.06
CA ASP A 414 12.82 -20.08 1.36
C ASP A 414 13.77 -21.22 1.77
N ASP A 415 14.94 -21.33 1.13
CA ASP A 415 15.91 -22.41 1.35
C ASP A 415 16.45 -22.44 2.80
N ASN A 416 16.26 -21.38 3.57
CA ASN A 416 16.67 -21.26 4.97
C ASN A 416 15.50 -21.49 5.94
N GLY A 417 14.36 -21.97 5.45
CA GLY A 417 13.16 -22.19 6.25
C GLY A 417 12.43 -20.91 6.66
N LYS A 418 12.80 -19.73 6.12
CA LYS A 418 12.11 -18.47 6.41
C LYS A 418 10.91 -18.29 5.48
N PRO A 419 9.80 -17.67 5.92
CA PRO A 419 8.66 -17.40 5.05
C PRO A 419 9.05 -16.59 3.81
N PHE A 420 8.49 -16.94 2.64
CA PHE A 420 8.69 -16.17 1.42
C PHE A 420 8.18 -14.73 1.59
N VAL A 421 8.94 -13.78 1.05
CA VAL A 421 8.62 -12.34 1.10
C VAL A 421 8.41 -11.82 -0.31
N PHE A 422 7.16 -11.49 -0.62
CA PHE A 422 6.80 -10.89 -1.89
C PHE A 422 7.02 -9.37 -1.89
N ASN A 423 8.14 -8.92 -2.47
CA ASN A 423 8.45 -7.50 -2.68
C ASN A 423 8.39 -7.10 -4.17
N THR A 424 8.21 -5.81 -4.46
CA THR A 424 8.04 -5.27 -5.83
C THR A 424 9.21 -5.50 -6.78
N HIS A 425 10.38 -5.89 -6.26
CA HIS A 425 11.61 -6.07 -7.02
C HIS A 425 12.12 -7.51 -7.00
N MET A 426 11.40 -8.43 -6.37
CA MET A 426 11.84 -9.80 -6.12
C MET A 426 12.31 -10.49 -7.40
N PHE A 427 11.43 -10.55 -8.40
CA PHE A 427 11.76 -11.21 -9.67
C PHE A 427 12.80 -10.44 -10.48
N ARG A 428 12.76 -9.10 -10.45
CA ARG A 428 13.78 -8.27 -11.10
C ARG A 428 15.18 -8.54 -10.56
N ARG A 429 15.30 -8.75 -9.25
CA ARG A 429 16.58 -9.07 -8.61
C ARG A 429 17.11 -10.41 -9.07
N ALA A 430 16.27 -11.45 -9.05
CA ALA A 430 16.64 -12.77 -9.54
C ALA A 430 17.02 -12.75 -11.03
N TYR A 431 16.23 -12.07 -11.86
CA TYR A 431 16.53 -11.93 -13.28
C TYR A 431 17.87 -11.21 -13.52
N GLY A 432 18.14 -10.11 -12.80
CA GLY A 432 19.41 -9.40 -12.89
C GLY A 432 20.62 -10.26 -12.49
N VAL A 433 20.48 -11.09 -11.46
CA VAL A 433 21.51 -12.06 -11.06
C VAL A 433 21.70 -13.12 -12.16
N LYS A 434 20.61 -13.62 -12.75
CA LYS A 434 20.71 -14.61 -13.84
C LYS A 434 21.43 -14.06 -15.07
N LEU A 435 21.20 -12.80 -15.43
CA LEU A 435 21.94 -12.16 -16.52
C LEU A 435 23.45 -12.05 -16.22
N THR A 436 23.83 -11.86 -14.94
CA THR A 436 25.25 -11.86 -14.57
C THR A 436 25.89 -13.24 -14.61
N GLU A 437 25.15 -14.30 -14.26
CA GLU A 437 25.59 -15.70 -14.39
C GLU A 437 25.78 -16.12 -15.84
N LEU A 438 25.01 -15.52 -16.77
CA LEU A 438 25.18 -15.71 -18.21
C LEU A 438 26.36 -14.91 -18.80
N HIS A 439 27.18 -14.27 -17.96
CA HIS A 439 28.36 -13.50 -18.35
C HIS A 439 28.12 -12.38 -19.37
N LEU A 440 26.89 -11.85 -19.45
CA LEU A 440 26.58 -10.67 -20.26
C LEU A 440 27.32 -9.45 -19.72
N ASP A 441 27.73 -8.52 -20.57
CA ASP A 441 28.37 -7.27 -20.15
C ASP A 441 27.40 -6.33 -19.42
N ASP A 442 27.94 -5.44 -18.60
CA ASP A 442 27.15 -4.56 -17.73
C ASP A 442 26.23 -3.59 -18.51
N TRP A 443 26.61 -3.19 -19.73
CA TRP A 443 25.79 -2.33 -20.58
C TRP A 443 24.58 -3.10 -21.11
N THR A 444 24.76 -4.33 -21.58
CA THR A 444 23.68 -5.21 -22.02
C THR A 444 22.69 -5.49 -20.89
N ILE A 445 23.20 -5.81 -19.69
CA ILE A 445 22.36 -6.01 -18.50
C ILE A 445 21.54 -4.74 -18.18
N ALA A 446 22.19 -3.58 -18.19
CA ALA A 446 21.52 -2.30 -17.95
C ALA A 446 20.42 -2.03 -18.99
N LYS A 447 20.66 -2.33 -20.27
CA LYS A 447 19.66 -2.17 -21.34
C LYS A 447 18.47 -3.11 -21.18
N LEU A 448 18.71 -4.41 -20.93
CA LEU A 448 17.65 -5.41 -20.74
C LEU A 448 16.75 -5.12 -19.52
N LEU A 449 17.33 -4.50 -18.48
CA LEU A 449 16.61 -4.08 -17.29
C LEU A 449 15.98 -2.68 -17.43
N GLY A 450 16.28 -1.92 -18.49
CA GLY A 450 15.79 -0.55 -18.66
C GLY A 450 16.39 0.42 -17.64
N HIS A 451 17.68 0.28 -17.32
CA HIS A 451 18.44 1.22 -16.51
C HIS A 451 18.90 2.43 -17.33
N LYS A 452 19.10 3.57 -16.65
CA LYS A 452 19.72 4.75 -17.26
C LYS A 452 21.24 4.62 -17.37
N ASN A 453 21.87 3.91 -16.43
CA ASN A 453 23.31 3.70 -16.35
C ASN A 453 23.63 2.33 -15.74
N VAL A 454 24.91 1.96 -15.73
CA VAL A 454 25.40 0.66 -15.24
C VAL A 454 25.61 0.61 -13.72
N ARG A 455 25.49 1.72 -12.99
CA ARG A 455 25.82 1.78 -11.55
C ARG A 455 25.02 0.78 -10.71
N ALA A 456 23.79 0.48 -11.10
CA ALA A 456 22.95 -0.48 -10.39
C ALA A 456 23.33 -1.95 -10.69
N VAL A 457 24.12 -2.23 -11.73
CA VAL A 457 24.49 -3.59 -12.15
C VAL A 457 25.46 -4.24 -11.16
N GLN A 458 26.32 -3.45 -10.52
CA GLN A 458 27.27 -3.92 -9.50
C GLN A 458 26.59 -4.73 -8.37
N TYR A 459 25.34 -4.40 -8.03
CA TYR A 459 24.61 -5.12 -6.98
C TYR A 459 24.24 -6.55 -7.40
N TYR A 460 23.93 -6.77 -8.68
CA TYR A 460 23.69 -8.10 -9.21
C TYR A 460 24.98 -8.91 -9.29
N ARG A 461 26.07 -8.30 -9.78
CA ARG A 461 27.42 -8.91 -9.82
C ARG A 461 27.86 -9.38 -8.45
N LYS A 462 27.82 -8.49 -7.46
CA LYS A 462 28.20 -8.80 -6.07
C LYS A 462 27.40 -9.99 -5.52
N MET A 463 26.11 -10.09 -5.88
CA MET A 463 25.28 -11.21 -5.48
C MET A 463 25.67 -12.52 -6.18
N SER A 464 25.83 -12.50 -7.50
CA SER A 464 26.24 -13.67 -8.27
C SER A 464 27.59 -14.21 -7.80
N HIS A 465 28.58 -13.34 -7.57
CA HIS A 465 29.87 -13.77 -6.98
C HIS A 465 29.71 -14.41 -5.61
N ARG A 466 28.81 -13.88 -4.77
CA ARG A 466 28.53 -14.47 -3.46
C ARG A 466 27.87 -15.84 -3.58
N LEU A 467 26.88 -15.99 -4.45
CA LEU A 467 26.22 -17.28 -4.70
C LEU A 467 27.22 -18.32 -5.20
N LEU A 468 28.06 -17.96 -6.19
CA LEU A 468 29.14 -18.83 -6.67
C LEU A 468 30.13 -19.19 -5.56
N ALA A 469 30.50 -18.23 -4.70
CA ALA A 469 31.37 -18.49 -3.56
C ALA A 469 30.72 -19.42 -2.53
N ASP A 470 29.42 -19.28 -2.27
CA ASP A 470 28.65 -20.14 -1.36
C ASP A 470 28.48 -21.56 -1.94
N GLU A 471 28.14 -21.70 -3.23
CA GLU A 471 28.01 -22.98 -3.93
C GLU A 471 29.33 -23.75 -3.99
N THR A 472 30.43 -23.05 -4.30
CA THR A 472 31.76 -23.66 -4.37
C THR A 472 32.41 -23.86 -3.01
N ARG A 473 31.88 -23.30 -1.92
CA ARG A 473 32.44 -23.44 -0.57
C ARG A 473 32.55 -24.91 -0.15
N ARG A 474 31.47 -25.69 -0.32
CA ARG A 474 31.48 -27.13 0.02
C ARG A 474 32.47 -27.92 -0.82
N ALA A 475 32.55 -27.64 -2.11
CA ALA A 475 33.50 -28.30 -3.01
C ALA A 475 34.95 -27.96 -2.62
N ARG A 476 35.23 -26.70 -2.27
CA ARG A 476 36.54 -26.27 -1.76
C ARG A 476 36.85 -26.90 -0.42
N GLU A 477 35.90 -26.96 0.53
CA GLU A 477 36.10 -27.62 1.82
C GLU A 477 36.44 -29.11 1.65
N ILE A 478 35.77 -29.81 0.73
CA ILE A 478 36.08 -31.20 0.37
C ILE A 478 37.47 -31.30 -0.26
N GLN A 479 37.79 -30.42 -1.21
CA GLN A 479 39.10 -30.42 -1.87
C GLN A 479 40.24 -30.09 -0.89
N THR A 480 40.04 -29.13 0.01
CA THR A 480 40.95 -28.79 1.10
C THR A 480 41.12 -29.97 2.05
N ARG A 481 40.03 -30.69 2.40
CA ARG A 481 40.13 -31.90 3.23
C ARG A 481 40.93 -32.99 2.53
N ILE A 482 40.68 -33.27 1.25
CA ILE A 482 41.44 -34.24 0.45
C ILE A 482 42.93 -33.83 0.36
N LEU A 483 43.21 -32.54 0.15
CA LEU A 483 44.58 -32.01 0.14
C LEU A 483 45.25 -32.21 1.50
N LEU A 484 44.57 -31.91 2.61
CA LEU A 484 45.09 -32.12 3.96
C LEU A 484 45.30 -33.61 4.28
N GLU A 485 44.41 -34.50 3.83
CA GLU A 485 44.56 -35.96 3.94
C GLU A 485 45.77 -36.47 3.14
N ASN A 486 46.00 -35.95 1.93
CA ASN A 486 47.19 -36.29 1.13
C ASN A 486 48.50 -35.75 1.73
N LEU A 487 48.43 -34.69 2.54
CA LEU A 487 49.56 -34.12 3.26
C LEU A 487 49.83 -34.82 4.61
N GLN A 488 48.90 -35.64 5.12
CA GLN A 488 49.12 -36.50 6.28
C GLN A 488 50.08 -37.64 5.93
N GLY A 489 51.38 -37.35 6.06
CA GLY A 489 52.48 -38.25 5.71
C GLY A 489 53.76 -37.51 5.34
N TRP A 490 53.66 -36.21 5.04
CA TRP A 490 54.77 -35.31 4.74
C TRP A 490 55.19 -34.47 5.97
N GLY A 491 54.86 -34.92 7.18
CA GLY A 491 54.92 -34.11 8.42
C GLY A 491 56.24 -33.37 8.64
N ASP A 492 57.37 -34.06 8.48
CA ASP A 492 58.70 -33.49 8.75
C ASP A 492 59.20 -32.56 7.64
N GLU A 493 58.77 -32.76 6.40
CA GLU A 493 59.16 -31.93 5.24
C GLU A 493 58.24 -30.71 5.07
N TYR A 494 56.96 -30.82 5.45
CA TYR A 494 55.97 -29.77 5.33
C TYR A 494 56.02 -28.76 6.49
N GLU A 495 56.50 -29.16 7.68
CA GLU A 495 56.76 -28.24 8.79
C GLU A 495 57.88 -27.22 8.52
N GLN A 496 58.79 -27.50 7.58
CA GLN A 496 59.86 -26.56 7.22
C GLN A 496 59.39 -25.39 6.34
N ILE A 497 58.17 -25.47 5.76
CA ILE A 497 57.65 -24.51 4.76
C ILE A 497 56.41 -23.76 5.30
N ARG A 498 55.93 -24.11 6.49
CA ARG A 498 54.81 -23.45 7.16
C ARG A 498 55.31 -22.31 8.06
#